data_AF-A0A542BL71-F1
#
_entry.id   AF-A0A542BL71-F1
#
_cell.length_a   1.000
_cell.length_b   1.000
_cell.length_c   1.000
_cell.angle_alpha   90.00
_cell.angle_beta   90.00
_cell.angle_gamma   90.00
#
_symmetry.space_group_name_H-M   'P 1'
#
loop_
_entity.id
_entity.type
_entity.pdbx_description
1 polymer ?
#
loop_
_entity_poly.entity_id
_entity_poly.type
_entity_poly.pdbx_seq_one_letter_code
_entity_poly.pdbx_strand_id
1 'polypeptide(L)' 'MKNTRFNPKPILIEHDCVEAMKRLQEQERSKSPLGVAPSLQDIARGLIRKALQQVGE' A
#
# COMPACT_ATOMS: atom_id res chain seq x y z
N MET A 1 -23.94 -4.63 16.27
CA MET A 1 -22.88 -4.14 15.36
C MET A 1 -21.53 -4.41 16.03
N LYS A 2 -20.68 -5.27 15.47
CA LYS A 2 -19.36 -5.56 16.06
C LYS A 2 -18.41 -4.42 15.69
N ASN A 3 -18.11 -3.53 16.65
CA ASN A 3 -17.05 -2.52 16.51
C ASN A 3 -15.68 -3.20 16.63
N THR A 4 -15.26 -3.94 15.60
CA THR A 4 -13.91 -4.48 15.54
C THR A 4 -12.96 -3.34 15.20
N ARG A 5 -12.28 -2.76 16.21
CA ARG A 5 -11.20 -1.79 15.95
C ARG A 5 -10.13 -2.48 15.11
N PHE A 6 -9.91 -1.97 13.89
CA PHE A 6 -8.85 -2.46 13.01
C PHE A 6 -7.50 -2.10 13.63
N ASN A 7 -6.80 -3.09 14.17
CA ASN A 7 -5.48 -2.94 14.79
C ASN A 7 -4.44 -3.74 13.97
N PRO A 8 -3.87 -3.14 12.90
CA PRO A 8 -2.90 -3.85 12.07
C PRO A 8 -1.61 -4.10 12.87
N LYS A 9 -1.02 -5.29 12.69
CA LYS A 9 0.33 -5.56 13.21
C LYS A 9 1.35 -4.88 12.29
N PRO A 10 2.27 -4.06 12.83
CA PRO A 10 3.30 -3.41 12.02
C PRO A 10 4.28 -4.44 11.47
N ILE A 11 4.75 -4.21 10.25
CA ILE A 11 5.82 -4.98 9.62
C ILE A 11 6.96 -4.02 9.34
N LEU A 12 8.17 -4.39 9.76
CA LEU A 12 9.37 -3.61 9.47
C LEU A 12 9.73 -3.81 7.99
N ILE A 13 10.02 -2.70 7.31
CA ILE A 13 10.44 -2.68 5.91
C ILE A 13 11.61 -1.71 5.74
N GLU A 14 12.44 -1.97 4.74
CA GLU A 14 13.57 -1.12 4.40
C GLU A 14 13.13 0.28 3.95
N HIS A 15 13.98 1.27 4.18
CA HIS A 15 13.70 2.66 3.83
C HIS A 15 13.48 2.83 2.31
N ASP A 16 14.28 2.15 1.49
CA ASP A 16 14.20 2.26 0.03
C ASP A 16 12.86 1.76 -0.51
N CYS A 17 12.27 0.74 0.12
CA CYS A 17 10.92 0.29 -0.18
C CYS A 17 9.87 1.38 0.10
N VAL A 18 10.03 2.13 1.20
CA VAL A 18 9.15 3.26 1.53
C VAL A 18 9.27 4.37 0.47
N GLU A 19 10.49 4.71 0.06
CA GLU A 19 10.72 5.72 -0.98
C GLU A 19 10.15 5.30 -2.34
N ALA A 20 10.28 4.03 -2.71
CA ALA A 20 9.65 3.48 -3.91
C ALA A 20 8.12 3.60 -3.85
N MET A 21 7.50 3.29 -2.70
CA MET A 21 6.06 3.44 -2.51
C MET A 21 5.59 4.90 -2.57
N LYS A 22 6.37 5.85 -2.05
CA LYS A 22 6.07 7.29 -2.16
C LYS A 22 6.07 7.76 -3.61
N ARG A 23 7.05 7.31 -4.41
CA ARG A 23 7.08 7.61 -5.85
C ARG A 23 5.85 7.06 -6.56
N LEU A 24 5.42 5.84 -6.22
CA LEU A 24 4.19 5.27 -6.77
C LEU A 24 2.95 6.05 -6.32
N GLN A 25 2.88 6.48 -5.07
CA GLN A 25 1.79 7.32 -4.57
C GLN A 25 1.67 8.62 -5.36
N GLU A 26 2.79 9.28 -5.67
CA GLU A 26 2.79 10.52 -6.46
C GLU A 26 2.37 10.27 -7.92
N GLN A 27 2.81 9.17 -8.51
CA GLN A 27 2.34 8.77 -9.84
C GLN A 27 0.83 8.56 -9.87
N GLU A 28 0.25 7.89 -8.87
CA GLU A 28 -1.20 7.70 -8.77
C GLU A 28 -1.93 9.03 -8.52
N ARG A 29 -1.34 9.94 -7.74
CA ARG A 29 -1.87 11.28 -7.52
C ARG A 29 -2.03 12.05 -8.82
N SER A 30 -0.99 12.02 -9.66
CA SER A 30 -0.97 12.73 -10.95
C SER A 30 -2.01 12.22 -11.95
N LYS A 31 -2.41 10.95 -11.84
CA LYS A 31 -3.44 10.32 -12.69
C LYS A 31 -4.86 10.60 -12.22
N SER A 32 -5.01 11.08 -10.99
CA SER A 32 -6.32 11.33 -10.40
C SER A 32 -6.84 12.72 -10.79
N PRO A 33 -8.03 12.83 -11.38
CA PRO A 33 -8.63 14.13 -11.70
C PRO A 33 -8.93 14.97 -10.44
N LEU A 34 -8.90 14.35 -9.26
CA LEU A 34 -9.09 15.00 -7.96
C LEU A 34 -7.79 15.15 -7.17
N GLY A 35 -6.64 14.76 -7.75
CA GLY A 35 -5.34 14.81 -7.05
C GLY A 35 -5.27 13.91 -5.81
N VAL A 36 -6.06 12.82 -5.78
CA VAL A 36 -6.05 11.86 -4.67
C VAL A 36 -5.22 10.63 -5.02
N ALA A 37 -4.55 10.05 -4.03
CA ALA A 37 -3.77 8.84 -4.17
C ALA A 37 -4.06 7.87 -3.01
N PRO A 38 -3.90 6.55 -3.21
CA PRO A 38 -4.00 5.58 -2.13
C PRO A 38 -2.96 5.85 -1.04
N SER A 39 -3.24 5.41 0.20
CA SER A 39 -2.26 5.52 1.28
C SER A 39 -1.06 4.59 1.03
N LEU A 40 0.09 4.89 1.64
CA LEU A 40 1.25 3.98 1.59
C LEU A 40 0.91 2.57 2.11
N GLN A 41 0.00 2.47 3.08
CA GLN A 41 -0.45 1.20 3.64
C GLN A 41 -1.33 0.41 2.66
N ASP A 42 -2.15 1.10 1.86
CA ASP A 42 -2.93 0.47 0.79
C ASP A 42 -2.03 -0.01 -0.34
N ILE A 43 -1.05 0.82 -0.74
CA ILE A 43 -0.02 0.48 -1.72
C ILE A 43 0.74 -0.78 -1.27
N ALA A 44 1.29 -0.77 -0.05
CA ALA A 44 2.03 -1.89 0.51
C ALA A 44 1.21 -3.19 0.49
N ARG A 45 -0.04 -3.14 0.97
CA ARG A 45 -0.95 -4.30 0.98
C ARG A 45 -1.25 -4.80 -0.43
N GLY A 46 -1.45 -3.89 -1.38
CA GLY A 46 -1.68 -4.24 -2.78
C GLY A 46 -0.49 -4.96 -3.40
N LEU A 47 0.72 -4.45 -3.17
CA LEU A 47 1.96 -5.07 -3.63
C LEU A 47 2.18 -6.46 -3.02
N ILE A 48 2.04 -6.58 -1.69
CA ILE A 48 2.19 -7.86 -0.99
C ILE A 48 1.16 -8.87 -1.50
N ARG A 49 -0.11 -8.48 -1.69
CA ARG A 49 -1.14 -9.39 -2.23
C ARG A 49 -0.79 -9.87 -3.64
N LYS A 50 -0.35 -8.99 -4.53
CA LYS A 50 0.06 -9.34 -5.89
C LYS A 50 1.24 -10.32 -5.88
N ALA A 51 2.25 -10.06 -5.05
CA ALA A 51 3.39 -10.96 -4.91
C ALA A 51 2.98 -12.34 -4.38
N LEU A 52 2.13 -12.39 -3.34
CA LEU A 52 1.64 -13.65 -2.78
C LEU A 52 0.80 -14.46 -3.79
N GLN A 53 0.04 -13.79 -4.67
CA GLN A 53 -0.68 -14.46 -5.75
C GLN A 53 0.24 -15.12 -6.78
N GLN A 54 1.45 -14.58 -6.98
CA GLN A 54 2.44 -15.14 -7.91
C GLN A 54 3.27 -16.28 -7.30
N VAL A 55 3.38 -16.34 -5.97
CA VAL A 55 4.12 -17.38 -5.25
C VAL A 55 3.24 -18.61 -4.95
N GLY A 56 1.93 -18.44 -4.94
CA GLY A 56 0.96 -19.51 -4.67
C GLY A 56 0.54 -20.35 -5.88
N GLU A 57 1.12 -20.09 -7.07
CA GLU A 57 0.91 -20.82 -8.32
C GLU A 57 2.13 -21.71 -8.64
#